data_AF-A0A8T1AEN9-F1
#
_entry.id   AF-A0A8T1AEN9-F1
#
_cell.length_a   1.000
_cell.length_b   1.000
_cell.length_c   1.000
_cell.angle_alpha   90.00
_cell.angle_beta   90.00
_cell.angle_gamma   90.00
#
_symmetry.space_group_name_H-M   'P 1'
#
loop_
_entity.id
_entity.type
_entity.pdbx_description
1 polymer ?
#
loop_
_entity_poly.entity_id
_entity_poly.type
_entity_poly.pdbx_seq_one_letter_code
_entity_poly.pdbx_strand_id
1 'polypeptide(L)'
;MDKTRMTTLVIAHRLSTIRKADKIVVVNAGHVVEEGNHDELVAIEDGIYNKLYTIQEEKAQEEAQAAATALKEAETGESHSQTLPQHSSRSVISDHLEENKMASLEKENEAKETFTIFDAIAFSRPERPAFIVGILAAAVMGCALPSSAVLISELVATMTTNYTLYKVSNVQSALDDLKHDVMVYGLCYVGGSLVMFIAAATQNYCFKYMAEKLTSRLRDVHFTALCRQNIGFFDEKKHATGALTADLSTNATKVALISGDSQGRVVQAIFTFVAALVISFTTGSWLLTLVMLAVFPFLIAGQMVRMRQMKSSGHLSDELSDVGAHASEALSNIRTVVSLGLENSICGKFSALLEEPLASGRREAQINGLALGFSSFILFATYSLVFWYGGKLVDDREINFKELMRTLMAIMMSAQGIGNATSFMGESDNALKAGKAIVDLRDRQPPIDSFQEGGQRLDQLQGKIEFKNVSFRYPTRPEITVLKNYNLTIEAGQTVAFCGPSGGGKSTGVSLIERFYDPIEGQVLLDGVDTK
;
A
#
# COMPACT_ATOMS: atom_id res chain seq x y z
N MET A 1 0.92 -38.59 -39.34
CA MET A 1 -0.13 -37.56 -39.16
C MET A 1 -1.05 -37.71 -40.36
N ASP A 2 -2.37 -37.71 -40.18
CA ASP A 2 -3.25 -37.67 -41.36
C ASP A 2 -2.97 -36.39 -42.14
N LYS A 3 -2.86 -36.50 -43.47
CA LYS A 3 -2.51 -35.36 -44.32
C LYS A 3 -3.63 -34.32 -44.28
N THR A 4 -3.49 -33.32 -43.41
CA THR A 4 -4.30 -32.11 -43.42
C THR A 4 -3.92 -31.26 -44.64
N ARG A 5 -4.90 -30.57 -45.24
CA ARG A 5 -4.68 -29.65 -46.40
C ARG A 5 -3.92 -28.35 -46.05
N MET A 6 -3.22 -28.31 -44.92
CA MET A 6 -2.52 -27.11 -44.42
C MET A 6 -1.02 -27.40 -44.31
N THR A 7 -0.20 -26.49 -44.81
CA THR A 7 1.24 -26.48 -44.55
C THR A 7 1.46 -26.20 -43.07
N THR A 8 2.20 -27.09 -42.38
CA THR A 8 2.41 -27.02 -40.94
C THR A 8 3.91 -26.89 -40.66
N LEU A 9 4.29 -25.83 -39.94
CA LEU A 9 5.65 -25.67 -39.42
C LEU A 9 5.64 -26.06 -37.93
N VAL A 10 6.50 -26.99 -37.53
CA VAL A 10 6.60 -27.45 -36.14
C VAL A 10 8.02 -27.25 -35.64
N ILE A 11 8.15 -26.55 -34.52
CA ILE A 11 9.41 -26.47 -33.75
C ILE A 11 9.21 -27.34 -32.51
N ALA A 12 9.92 -28.46 -32.42
CA ALA A 12 9.78 -29.40 -31.32
C ALA A 12 11.07 -29.53 -30.53
N HIS A 13 10.94 -29.57 -29.20
CA HIS A 13 12.05 -29.91 -28.30
C HIS A 13 12.21 -31.43 -28.13
N ARG A 14 11.14 -32.20 -28.40
CA ARG A 14 11.15 -33.67 -28.37
C ARG A 14 11.24 -34.20 -29.80
N LEU A 15 12.28 -34.96 -30.10
CA LEU A 15 12.51 -35.49 -31.46
C LEU A 15 11.44 -36.51 -31.88
N SER A 16 10.84 -37.22 -30.92
CA SER A 16 9.74 -38.17 -31.16
C SER A 16 8.51 -37.54 -31.81
N THR A 17 8.22 -36.26 -31.54
CA THR A 17 7.07 -35.54 -32.11
C THR A 17 7.25 -35.14 -33.58
N ILE A 18 8.48 -35.01 -34.07
CA ILE A 18 8.78 -34.59 -35.47
C ILE A 18 9.20 -35.76 -36.37
N ARG A 19 9.27 -36.98 -35.84
CA ARG A 19 9.64 -38.19 -36.60
C ARG A 19 8.76 -38.44 -37.82
N LYS A 20 7.49 -38.04 -37.76
CA LYS A 20 6.51 -38.20 -38.84
C LYS A 20 6.37 -36.97 -39.75
N ALA A 21 7.25 -35.97 -39.61
CA ALA A 21 7.24 -34.80 -40.48
C ALA A 21 7.69 -35.20 -41.90
N ASP A 22 7.05 -34.63 -42.92
CA ASP A 22 7.42 -34.88 -44.32
C ASP A 22 8.82 -34.34 -44.64
N LYS A 23 9.28 -33.33 -43.89
CA LYS A 23 10.58 -32.66 -44.06
C LYS A 23 11.06 -32.12 -42.71
N ILE A 24 12.30 -32.44 -42.34
CA ILE A 24 12.97 -31.93 -41.15
C ILE A 24 14.11 -31.03 -41.59
N VAL A 25 14.25 -29.87 -40.94
CA VAL A 25 15.29 -28.87 -41.21
C VAL A 25 16.05 -28.62 -39.91
N VAL A 26 17.37 -28.81 -39.95
CA VAL A 26 18.26 -28.61 -38.80
C VAL A 26 18.97 -27.28 -38.95
N VAL A 27 18.83 -26.42 -37.95
CA VAL A 27 19.47 -25.11 -37.92
C VAL A 27 20.55 -25.09 -36.85
N ASN A 28 21.76 -24.69 -37.23
CA ASN A 28 22.87 -24.48 -36.29
C ASN A 28 23.54 -23.13 -36.59
N ALA A 29 23.85 -22.36 -35.55
CA ALA A 29 24.46 -21.03 -35.63
C ALA A 29 23.74 -20.06 -36.61
N GLY A 30 22.42 -20.18 -36.74
CA GLY A 30 21.61 -19.34 -37.65
C GLY A 30 21.61 -19.79 -39.13
N HIS A 31 22.26 -20.90 -39.47
CA HIS A 31 22.27 -21.48 -40.82
C HIS A 31 21.53 -22.82 -40.86
N VAL A 32 20.86 -23.10 -41.98
CA VAL A 32 20.33 -24.45 -42.27
C VAL A 32 21.52 -25.35 -42.63
N VAL A 33 21.74 -26.40 -41.84
CA VAL A 33 22.91 -27.30 -41.99
C VAL A 33 22.52 -28.65 -42.57
N GLU A 34 21.33 -29.16 -42.22
CA GLU A 34 20.82 -30.44 -42.70
C GLU A 34 19.33 -30.31 -43.04
N GLU A 35 18.90 -31.04 -44.06
CA GLU A 35 17.52 -31.06 -44.53
C GLU A 35 17.21 -32.45 -45.11
N GLY A 36 16.12 -33.08 -44.70
CA GLY A 36 15.75 -34.42 -45.17
C GLY A 36 14.57 -35.02 -44.40
N ASN A 37 14.22 -36.26 -44.71
CA ASN A 37 13.31 -37.03 -43.86
C ASN A 37 14.05 -37.61 -42.63
N HIS A 38 13.31 -38.17 -41.67
CA HIS A 38 13.91 -38.72 -40.46
C HIS A 38 14.96 -39.80 -40.76
N ASP A 39 14.65 -40.74 -41.65
CA ASP A 39 15.53 -41.87 -41.94
C ASP A 39 16.82 -41.42 -42.66
N GLU A 40 16.73 -40.41 -43.53
CA GLU A 40 17.85 -39.78 -44.22
C GLU A 40 18.78 -39.04 -43.25
N LEU A 41 18.22 -38.31 -42.28
CA LEU A 41 19.00 -37.52 -41.33
C LEU A 41 19.66 -38.36 -40.23
N VAL A 42 19.05 -39.49 -39.84
CA VAL A 42 19.67 -40.44 -38.90
C VAL A 42 20.81 -41.22 -39.56
N ALA A 43 20.74 -41.46 -40.87
CA ALA A 43 21.79 -42.16 -41.60
C ALA A 43 23.11 -41.37 -41.73
N ILE A 44 23.11 -40.07 -41.41
CA ILE A 44 24.32 -39.23 -41.43
C ILE A 44 25.11 -39.48 -40.14
N GLU A 45 26.21 -40.22 -40.21
CA GLU A 45 27.01 -40.64 -39.03
C GLU A 45 27.54 -39.47 -38.19
N ASP A 46 27.90 -38.33 -38.80
CA ASP A 46 28.40 -37.14 -38.09
C ASP A 46 27.37 -35.99 -38.03
N GLY A 47 26.11 -36.28 -38.34
CA GLY A 47 25.02 -35.31 -38.42
C GLY A 47 24.58 -34.77 -37.06
N ILE A 48 24.23 -33.50 -37.01
CA ILE A 48 23.72 -32.81 -35.81
C ILE A 48 22.38 -33.41 -35.38
N TYR A 49 21.50 -33.75 -36.33
CA TYR A 49 20.23 -34.40 -36.02
C TYR A 49 20.43 -35.77 -35.36
N ASN A 50 21.32 -36.59 -35.93
CA ASN A 50 21.62 -37.93 -35.43
C ASN A 50 22.17 -37.87 -34.00
N LYS A 51 23.15 -36.99 -33.73
CA LYS A 51 23.70 -36.77 -32.37
C LYS A 51 22.62 -36.38 -31.36
N LEU A 52 21.73 -35.46 -31.72
CA LEU A 52 20.62 -35.06 -30.85
C LEU A 52 19.62 -36.19 -30.62
N TYR A 53 19.37 -37.01 -31.65
CA TYR A 53 18.47 -38.16 -31.59
C TYR A 53 19.02 -39.24 -30.66
N THR A 54 20.28 -39.66 -30.84
CA THR A 54 20.92 -40.66 -29.99
C THR A 54 20.92 -40.23 -28.53
N ILE A 55 21.26 -38.97 -28.24
CA ILE A 55 21.23 -38.44 -26.86
C ILE A 55 19.82 -38.46 -26.26
N GLN A 56 18.78 -38.11 -27.04
CA GLN A 56 17.41 -38.15 -26.54
C GLN A 56 16.86 -39.58 -26.43
N GLU A 57 17.27 -40.49 -27.31
CA GLU A 57 16.85 -41.90 -27.30
C GLU A 57 17.52 -42.67 -26.17
N GLU A 58 18.83 -42.45 -25.94
CA GLU A 58 19.55 -42.96 -24.76
C GLU A 58 18.89 -42.48 -23.47
N LYS A 59 18.60 -41.18 -23.35
CA LYS A 59 17.86 -40.64 -22.18
C LYS A 59 16.46 -41.23 -22.05
N ALA A 60 15.72 -41.38 -23.15
CA ALA A 60 14.37 -41.94 -23.11
C ALA A 60 14.39 -43.44 -22.76
N GLN A 61 15.40 -44.19 -23.19
CA GLN A 61 15.60 -45.60 -22.83
C GLN A 61 16.04 -45.74 -21.37
N GLU A 62 16.92 -44.87 -20.88
CA GLU A 62 17.27 -44.79 -19.45
C GLU A 62 16.04 -44.46 -18.59
N GLU A 63 15.24 -43.46 -18.97
CA GLU A 63 13.99 -43.11 -18.28
C GLU A 63 12.95 -44.24 -18.35
N ALA A 64 12.81 -44.92 -19.50
CA ALA A 64 11.88 -46.04 -19.66
C ALA A 64 12.33 -47.29 -18.89
N GLN A 65 13.63 -47.58 -18.84
CA GLN A 65 14.18 -48.67 -18.03
C GLN A 65 14.02 -48.36 -16.53
N ALA A 66 14.29 -47.11 -16.12
CA ALA A 66 14.06 -46.67 -14.74
C ALA A 66 12.57 -46.78 -14.37
N ALA A 67 11.66 -46.34 -15.24
CA ALA A 67 10.22 -46.44 -15.02
C ALA A 67 9.71 -47.90 -15.01
N ALA A 68 10.20 -48.76 -15.91
CA ALA A 68 9.85 -50.17 -15.96
C ALA A 68 10.37 -50.95 -14.74
N THR A 69 11.52 -50.56 -14.20
CA THR A 69 12.08 -51.11 -12.97
C THR A 69 11.24 -50.66 -11.77
N ALA A 70 10.87 -49.38 -11.70
CA ALA A 70 9.99 -48.85 -10.66
C ALA A 70 8.56 -49.44 -10.71
N LEU A 71 8.03 -49.74 -11.90
CA LEU A 71 6.74 -50.43 -12.08
C LEU A 71 6.79 -51.89 -11.61
N LYS A 72 7.90 -52.61 -11.87
CA LYS A 72 8.10 -53.97 -11.35
C LYS A 72 8.25 -54.01 -9.83
N GLU A 73 8.83 -52.97 -9.23
CA GLU A 73 8.90 -52.81 -7.78
C GLU A 73 7.56 -52.39 -7.15
N ALA A 74 6.68 -51.72 -7.92
CA ALA A 74 5.32 -51.40 -7.49
C ALA A 74 4.36 -52.60 -7.61
N GLU A 75 4.58 -53.53 -8.55
CA GLU A 75 3.78 -54.76 -8.72
C GLU A 75 4.09 -55.86 -7.69
N THR A 76 5.22 -55.77 -6.98
CA THR A 76 5.57 -56.70 -5.88
C THR A 76 5.05 -56.25 -4.50
N GLY A 77 4.39 -55.09 -4.41
CA GLY A 77 3.62 -54.63 -3.25
C GLY A 77 2.11 -54.84 -3.45
N GLU A 78 1.43 -55.31 -2.41
CA GLU A 78 0.06 -55.87 -2.43
C GLU A 78 -1.00 -55.10 -3.24
N SER A 79 -1.85 -55.91 -3.89
CA SER A 79 -3.00 -55.49 -4.68
C SER A 79 -4.09 -54.83 -3.85
N HIS A 80 -4.41 -53.56 -4.13
CA HIS A 80 -5.74 -53.01 -3.90
C HIS A 80 -6.23 -52.21 -5.10
N SER A 81 -7.25 -52.75 -5.76
CA SER A 81 -7.98 -52.14 -6.86
C SER A 81 -8.69 -50.87 -6.40
N GLN A 82 -8.32 -49.71 -6.94
CA GLN A 82 -9.18 -48.53 -6.92
C GLN A 82 -9.36 -47.97 -8.34
N THR A 83 -10.62 -47.86 -8.69
CA THR A 83 -11.20 -47.30 -9.91
C THR A 83 -10.64 -45.92 -10.27
N LEU A 84 -10.25 -45.76 -11.53
CA LEU A 84 -9.87 -44.48 -12.14
C LEU A 84 -11.03 -43.47 -12.08
N PRO A 85 -10.86 -42.27 -11.49
CA PRO A 85 -11.81 -41.19 -11.67
C PRO A 85 -11.58 -40.52 -13.03
N GLN A 86 -12.65 -40.36 -13.81
CA GLN A 86 -12.69 -39.48 -14.97
C GLN A 86 -12.35 -38.05 -14.56
N HIS A 87 -11.26 -37.50 -15.11
CA HIS A 87 -10.96 -36.07 -15.02
C HIS A 87 -11.99 -35.28 -15.84
N SER A 88 -12.97 -34.67 -15.17
CA SER A 88 -13.70 -33.53 -15.72
C SER A 88 -12.81 -32.29 -15.60
N SER A 89 -12.57 -31.64 -16.74
CA SER A 89 -11.95 -30.33 -16.85
C SER A 89 -12.74 -29.29 -16.03
N ARG A 90 -12.24 -28.99 -14.83
CA ARG A 90 -12.76 -27.94 -13.96
C ARG A 90 -12.40 -26.59 -14.59
N SER A 91 -13.40 -25.78 -14.93
CA SER A 91 -13.22 -24.51 -15.64
C SER A 91 -12.79 -23.38 -14.69
N VAL A 92 -12.03 -22.45 -15.25
CA VAL A 92 -11.45 -21.22 -14.63
C VAL A 92 -12.51 -20.35 -13.90
N ILE A 93 -13.80 -20.58 -14.16
CA ILE A 93 -14.91 -19.85 -13.53
C ILE A 93 -15.08 -20.25 -12.06
N SER A 94 -14.67 -21.47 -11.66
CA SER A 94 -14.79 -21.91 -10.26
C SER A 94 -13.77 -21.25 -9.31
N ASP A 95 -12.63 -20.77 -9.83
CA ASP A 95 -11.62 -20.08 -9.02
C ASP A 95 -12.12 -18.71 -8.51
N HIS A 96 -12.87 -17.96 -9.33
CA HIS A 96 -13.45 -16.68 -8.93
C HIS A 96 -14.63 -16.79 -7.94
N LEU A 97 -15.32 -17.93 -7.91
CA LEU A 97 -16.41 -18.19 -6.94
C LEU A 97 -15.87 -18.61 -5.58
N GLU A 98 -14.73 -19.31 -5.53
CA GLU A 98 -14.04 -19.63 -4.28
C GLU A 98 -13.25 -18.44 -3.72
N GLU A 99 -12.64 -17.60 -4.57
CA GLU A 99 -12.03 -16.31 -4.16
C GLU A 99 -13.05 -15.39 -3.48
N ASN A 100 -14.25 -15.24 -4.06
CA ASN A 100 -15.30 -14.41 -3.46
C ASN A 100 -15.87 -15.00 -2.16
N LYS A 101 -15.91 -16.33 -2.01
CA LYS A 101 -16.34 -16.99 -0.78
C LYS A 101 -15.29 -16.92 0.34
N MET A 102 -14.01 -17.05 0.02
CA MET A 102 -12.93 -16.81 1.00
C MET A 102 -12.88 -15.34 1.40
N ALA A 103 -13.03 -14.41 0.46
CA ALA A 103 -13.11 -12.98 0.75
C ALA A 103 -14.34 -12.60 1.60
N SER A 104 -15.45 -13.32 1.48
CA SER A 104 -16.64 -13.10 2.34
C SER A 104 -16.52 -13.76 3.71
N LEU A 105 -15.82 -14.89 3.82
CA LEU A 105 -15.57 -15.59 5.10
C LEU A 105 -14.45 -14.92 5.92
N GLU A 106 -13.45 -14.30 5.28
CA GLU A 106 -12.43 -13.49 5.96
C GLU A 106 -13.02 -12.19 6.54
N LYS A 107 -14.04 -11.61 5.88
CA LYS A 107 -14.76 -10.43 6.40
C LYS A 107 -15.50 -10.70 7.72
N GLU A 108 -15.83 -11.94 8.06
CA GLU A 108 -16.50 -12.29 9.32
C GLU A 108 -15.55 -12.54 10.50
N ASN A 109 -14.23 -12.72 10.25
CA ASN A 109 -13.26 -13.03 11.31
C ASN A 109 -12.27 -11.90 11.68
N GLU A 110 -12.30 -10.75 11.00
CA GLU A 110 -11.47 -9.57 11.35
C GLU A 110 -12.02 -8.72 12.52
N ALA A 111 -12.63 -9.35 13.51
CA ALA A 111 -12.89 -8.69 14.79
C ALA A 111 -11.65 -8.82 15.70
N LYS A 112 -10.59 -8.04 15.44
CA LYS A 112 -9.53 -7.77 16.42
C LYS A 112 -8.82 -6.43 16.14
N GLU A 113 -8.91 -5.60 17.17
CA GLU A 113 -8.26 -4.32 17.49
C GLU A 113 -7.94 -3.34 16.34
N THR A 114 -8.66 -2.22 16.32
CA THR A 114 -8.30 -1.05 15.50
C THR A 114 -7.05 -0.41 16.08
N PHE A 115 -5.94 -0.41 15.35
CA PHE A 115 -4.79 0.44 15.63
C PHE A 115 -5.26 1.88 15.81
N THR A 116 -5.07 2.45 17.00
CA THR A 116 -5.53 3.81 17.29
C THR A 116 -4.39 4.82 17.15
N ILE A 117 -4.76 6.10 17.00
CA ILE A 117 -3.79 7.21 16.96
C ILE A 117 -2.93 7.24 18.24
N PHE A 118 -3.47 6.78 19.37
CA PHE A 118 -2.74 6.66 20.62
C PHE A 118 -1.65 5.58 20.59
N ASP A 119 -1.85 4.49 19.85
CA ASP A 119 -0.83 3.46 19.66
C ASP A 119 0.32 3.98 18.81
N ALA A 120 0.02 4.72 17.73
CA ALA A 120 1.02 5.41 16.92
C ALA A 120 1.88 6.39 17.76
N ILE A 121 1.23 7.14 18.66
CA ILE A 121 1.90 8.03 19.62
C ILE A 121 2.68 7.25 20.69
N ALA A 122 2.24 6.04 21.05
CA ALA A 122 2.99 5.19 21.96
C ALA A 122 4.31 4.70 21.33
N PHE A 123 4.35 4.45 20.02
CA PHE A 123 5.59 4.10 19.30
C PHE A 123 6.60 5.25 19.21
N SER A 124 6.16 6.51 19.33
CA SER A 124 7.04 7.69 19.31
C SER A 124 7.57 8.10 20.70
N ARG A 125 7.25 7.36 21.77
CA ARG A 125 7.70 7.62 23.16
C ARG A 125 9.20 7.97 23.34
N PRO A 126 10.15 7.38 22.60
CA PRO A 126 11.57 7.71 22.74
C PRO A 126 11.91 9.16 22.34
N GLU A 127 11.12 9.77 21.45
CA GLU A 127 11.38 11.10 20.88
C GLU A 127 10.53 12.22 21.53
N ARG A 128 10.01 11.98 22.74
CA ARG A 128 9.28 12.97 23.55
C ARG A 128 9.92 14.35 23.64
N PRO A 129 11.26 14.52 23.80
CA PRO A 129 11.83 15.87 23.87
C PRO A 129 11.64 16.64 22.55
N ALA A 130 11.85 16.01 21.40
CA ALA A 130 11.61 16.62 20.10
C ALA A 130 10.13 16.96 19.90
N PHE A 131 9.23 16.09 20.38
CA PHE A 131 7.79 16.33 20.34
C PHE A 131 7.36 17.56 21.17
N ILE A 132 7.89 17.72 22.39
CA ILE A 132 7.58 18.87 23.26
C ILE A 132 8.09 20.17 22.61
N VAL A 133 9.31 20.18 22.09
CA VAL A 133 9.88 21.34 21.38
C VAL A 133 9.05 21.66 20.14
N GLY A 134 8.62 20.64 19.40
CA GLY A 134 7.73 20.78 18.24
C GLY A 134 6.38 21.40 18.59
N ILE A 135 5.76 21.00 19.71
CA ILE A 135 4.50 21.59 20.20
C ILE A 135 4.68 23.05 20.58
N LEU A 136 5.76 23.41 21.29
CA LEU A 136 6.03 24.80 21.65
C LEU A 136 6.20 25.68 20.40
N ALA A 137 6.93 25.19 19.41
CA ALA A 137 7.09 25.87 18.13
C ALA A 137 5.75 25.98 17.37
N ALA A 138 4.94 24.92 17.36
CA ALA A 138 3.60 24.91 16.76
C ALA A 138 2.64 25.88 17.47
N ALA A 139 2.77 26.08 18.78
CA ALA A 139 1.98 27.06 19.52
C ALA A 139 2.33 28.49 19.09
N VAL A 140 3.64 28.80 18.95
CA VAL A 140 4.10 30.10 18.43
C VAL A 140 3.58 30.32 17.00
N MET A 141 3.67 29.30 16.15
CA MET A 141 3.15 29.34 14.78
C MET A 141 1.62 29.41 14.71
N GLY A 142 0.90 28.92 15.72
CA GLY A 142 -0.55 29.03 15.80
C GLY A 142 -0.99 30.45 16.15
N CYS A 143 -0.31 31.08 17.09
CA CYS A 143 -0.57 32.46 17.50
C CYS A 143 -0.18 33.50 16.44
N ALA A 144 0.63 33.13 15.44
CA ALA A 144 1.14 34.00 14.41
C ALA A 144 0.06 34.64 13.51
N LEU A 145 -0.88 33.84 13.01
CA LEU A 145 -1.93 34.35 12.11
C LEU A 145 -2.85 35.35 12.84
N PRO A 146 -3.38 35.05 14.04
CA PRO A 146 -4.18 36.02 14.79
C PRO A 146 -3.38 37.26 15.24
N SER A 147 -2.11 37.12 15.60
CA SER A 147 -1.29 38.28 15.99
C SER A 147 -0.99 39.19 14.79
N SER A 148 -0.77 38.62 13.60
CA SER A 148 -0.64 39.38 12.37
C SER A 148 -1.92 40.16 12.03
N ALA A 149 -3.10 39.55 12.25
CA ALA A 149 -4.39 40.23 12.07
C ALA A 149 -4.53 41.45 13.00
N VAL A 150 -4.07 41.35 14.24
CA VAL A 150 -4.05 42.49 15.18
C VAL A 150 -3.15 43.61 14.66
N LEU A 151 -1.93 43.31 14.25
CA LEU A 151 -0.98 44.32 13.73
C LEU A 151 -1.52 45.02 12.48
N ILE A 152 -2.10 44.27 11.54
CA ILE A 152 -2.68 44.83 10.31
C ILE A 152 -3.90 45.68 10.64
N SER A 153 -4.80 45.20 11.51
CA SER A 153 -6.00 45.97 11.91
C SER A 153 -5.63 47.29 12.59
N GLU A 154 -4.59 47.29 13.43
CA GLU A 154 -4.09 48.47 14.12
C GLU A 154 -3.47 49.46 13.13
N LEU A 155 -2.63 48.97 12.22
CA LEU A 155 -2.02 49.80 11.18
C LEU A 155 -3.08 50.48 10.29
N VAL A 156 -4.09 49.74 9.83
CA VAL A 156 -5.18 50.30 9.01
C VAL A 156 -6.02 51.31 9.80
N ALA A 157 -6.30 51.05 11.06
CA ALA A 157 -7.04 51.96 11.92
C ALA A 157 -6.27 53.26 12.19
N THR A 158 -4.98 53.18 12.50
CA THR A 158 -4.10 54.34 12.68
C THR A 158 -3.99 55.16 11.39
N MET A 159 -3.87 54.48 10.23
CA MET A 159 -3.87 55.16 8.93
C MET A 159 -5.14 55.96 8.71
N THR A 160 -6.29 55.37 9.03
CA THR A 160 -7.59 56.02 8.80
C THR A 160 -7.82 57.16 9.79
N THR A 161 -7.44 57.00 11.05
CA THR A 161 -7.70 57.97 12.12
C THR A 161 -6.78 59.19 12.03
N ASN A 162 -5.46 58.97 11.95
CA ASN A 162 -4.48 60.05 11.92
C ASN A 162 -4.52 60.82 10.59
N TYR A 163 -4.81 60.14 9.48
CA TYR A 163 -5.00 60.83 8.19
C TYR A 163 -6.29 61.66 8.17
N THR A 164 -7.38 61.17 8.75
CA THR A 164 -8.61 61.97 8.92
C THR A 164 -8.37 63.19 9.80
N LEU A 165 -7.64 63.03 10.90
CA LEU A 165 -7.23 64.12 11.79
C LEU A 165 -6.40 65.18 11.06
N TYR A 166 -5.43 64.77 10.24
CA TYR A 166 -4.67 65.67 9.37
C TYR A 166 -5.59 66.43 8.40
N LYS A 167 -6.51 65.73 7.72
CA LYS A 167 -7.41 66.34 6.73
C LYS A 167 -8.40 67.33 7.33
N VAL A 168 -8.86 67.10 8.56
CA VAL A 168 -9.83 67.96 9.26
C VAL A 168 -9.15 69.10 10.00
N SER A 169 -7.99 68.86 10.62
CA SER A 169 -7.35 69.79 11.57
C SER A 169 -6.17 70.54 10.95
N ASN A 170 -5.67 70.09 9.79
CA ASN A 170 -4.48 70.60 9.07
C ASN A 170 -3.21 70.67 9.95
N VAL A 171 -3.12 69.80 10.96
CA VAL A 171 -2.01 69.74 11.91
C VAL A 171 -0.93 68.80 11.36
N GLN A 172 0.24 69.34 11.05
CA GLN A 172 1.36 68.59 10.47
C GLN A 172 1.89 67.48 11.41
N SER A 173 1.78 67.64 12.73
CA SER A 173 2.25 66.64 13.71
C SER A 173 1.53 65.30 13.55
N ALA A 174 0.26 65.30 13.15
CA ALA A 174 -0.49 64.07 12.88
C ALA A 174 0.10 63.25 11.72
N LEU A 175 0.82 63.89 10.80
CA LEU A 175 1.51 63.22 9.70
C LEU A 175 2.85 62.61 10.14
N ASP A 176 3.55 63.26 11.07
CA ASP A 176 4.79 62.74 11.65
C ASP A 176 4.50 61.54 12.58
N ASP A 177 3.45 61.63 13.40
CA ASP A 177 2.96 60.52 14.25
C ASP A 177 2.51 59.34 13.40
N LEU A 178 1.78 59.59 12.31
CA LEU A 178 1.39 58.57 11.31
C LEU A 178 2.61 57.82 10.77
N LYS A 179 3.66 58.54 10.35
CA LYS A 179 4.89 57.94 9.82
C LYS A 179 5.62 57.13 10.89
N HIS A 180 5.67 57.64 12.12
CA HIS A 180 6.32 56.94 13.23
C HIS A 180 5.59 55.64 13.57
N ASP A 181 4.27 55.67 13.74
CA ASP A 181 3.45 54.50 14.09
C ASP A 181 3.54 53.41 13.02
N VAL A 182 3.47 53.78 11.73
CA VAL A 182 3.64 52.81 10.62
C VAL A 182 5.00 52.15 10.66
N MET A 183 6.04 52.92 10.92
CA MET A 183 7.40 52.40 10.99
C MET A 183 7.54 51.42 12.16
N VAL A 184 6.96 51.73 13.33
CA VAL A 184 6.96 50.84 14.49
C VAL A 184 6.20 49.54 14.20
N TYR A 185 4.97 49.62 13.67
CA TYR A 185 4.19 48.42 13.30
C TYR A 185 4.88 47.60 12.21
N GLY A 186 5.51 48.26 11.23
CA GLY A 186 6.30 47.61 10.20
C GLY A 186 7.51 46.86 10.76
N LEU A 187 8.25 47.47 11.68
CA LEU A 187 9.37 46.82 12.39
C LEU A 187 8.90 45.66 13.25
N CYS A 188 7.77 45.79 13.95
CA CYS A 188 7.15 44.69 14.68
C CYS A 188 6.75 43.53 13.76
N TYR A 189 6.26 43.83 12.55
CA TYR A 189 5.90 42.80 11.57
C TYR A 189 7.14 42.05 11.05
N VAL A 190 8.25 42.75 10.80
CA VAL A 190 9.54 42.14 10.41
C VAL A 190 10.14 41.34 11.56
N GLY A 191 10.10 41.85 12.80
CA GLY A 191 10.54 41.12 13.98
C GLY A 191 9.72 39.84 14.20
N GLY A 192 8.39 39.94 14.05
CA GLY A 192 7.48 38.81 14.10
C GLY A 192 7.75 37.76 13.02
N SER A 193 8.08 38.19 11.79
CA SER A 193 8.39 37.25 10.71
C SER A 193 9.69 36.48 10.94
N LEU A 194 10.69 37.08 11.56
CA LEU A 194 11.91 36.37 11.97
C LEU A 194 11.62 35.31 13.04
N VAL A 195 10.79 35.64 14.02
CA VAL A 195 10.35 34.67 15.05
C VAL A 195 9.56 33.53 14.42
N MET A 196 8.63 33.84 13.50
CA MET A 196 7.88 32.84 12.75
C MET A 196 8.80 31.95 11.90
N PHE A 197 9.83 32.51 11.26
CA PHE A 197 10.79 31.74 10.48
C PHE A 197 11.52 30.71 11.34
N ILE A 198 12.02 31.14 12.51
CA ILE A 198 12.71 30.25 13.47
C ILE A 198 11.73 29.20 13.99
N ALA A 199 10.54 29.59 14.42
CA ALA A 199 9.53 28.67 14.93
C ALA A 199 9.09 27.65 13.88
N ALA A 200 8.86 28.08 12.63
CA ALA A 200 8.52 27.18 11.53
C ALA A 200 9.65 26.19 11.23
N ALA A 201 10.91 26.65 11.22
CA ALA A 201 12.06 25.79 11.01
C ALA A 201 12.19 24.74 12.13
N THR A 202 12.07 25.17 13.39
CA THR A 202 12.11 24.27 14.56
C THR A 202 10.96 23.28 14.55
N GLN A 203 9.73 23.72 14.30
CA GLN A 203 8.54 22.86 14.20
C GLN A 203 8.76 21.78 13.13
N ASN A 204 9.09 22.19 11.90
CA ASN A 204 9.29 21.26 10.79
C ASN A 204 10.43 20.28 11.05
N TYR A 205 11.55 20.75 11.61
CA TYR A 205 12.69 19.89 11.93
C TYR A 205 12.33 18.84 12.99
N CYS A 206 11.73 19.25 14.11
CA CYS A 206 11.37 18.33 15.19
C CYS A 206 10.38 17.25 14.75
N PHE A 207 9.31 17.63 14.06
CA PHE A 207 8.30 16.67 13.59
C PHE A 207 8.83 15.76 12.47
N LYS A 208 9.67 16.27 11.56
CA LYS A 208 10.31 15.41 10.53
C LYS A 208 11.34 14.46 11.13
N TYR A 209 12.17 14.93 12.06
CA TYR A 209 13.13 14.07 12.75
C TYR A 209 12.44 12.91 13.46
N MET A 210 11.35 13.21 14.20
CA MET A 210 10.54 12.19 14.88
C MET A 210 9.91 11.21 13.88
N ALA A 211 9.39 11.70 12.76
CA ALA A 211 8.80 10.87 11.70
C ALA A 211 9.83 9.90 11.11
N GLU A 212 11.03 10.37 10.76
CA GLU A 212 12.09 9.51 10.20
C GLU A 212 12.57 8.44 11.17
N LYS A 213 12.75 8.80 12.46
CA LYS A 213 13.09 7.83 13.50
C LYS A 213 11.99 6.78 13.69
N LEU A 214 10.72 7.19 13.64
CA LEU A 214 9.60 6.27 13.70
C LEU A 214 9.56 5.35 12.47
N THR A 215 9.75 5.88 11.25
CA THR A 215 9.83 5.08 10.02
C THR A 215 10.90 4.01 10.12
N SER A 216 12.11 4.38 10.56
CA SER A 216 13.23 3.44 10.71
C SER A 216 12.88 2.31 11.69
N ARG A 217 12.26 2.65 12.83
CA ARG A 217 11.86 1.66 13.84
C ARG A 217 10.73 0.74 13.33
N LEU A 218 9.73 1.31 12.66
CA LEU A 218 8.64 0.52 12.09
C LEU A 218 9.14 -0.42 10.99
N ARG A 219 10.10 0.01 10.16
CA ARG A 219 10.73 -0.86 9.17
C ARG A 219 11.50 -2.01 9.81
N ASP A 220 12.25 -1.73 10.88
CA ASP A 220 13.01 -2.74 11.61
C ASP A 220 12.08 -3.78 12.26
N VAL A 221 11.02 -3.32 12.95
CA VAL A 221 9.99 -4.19 13.52
C VAL A 221 9.27 -5.00 12.44
N HIS A 222 8.86 -4.36 11.34
CA HIS A 222 8.15 -5.02 10.25
C HIS A 222 9.03 -6.06 9.54
N PHE A 223 10.30 -5.74 9.27
CA PHE A 223 11.24 -6.66 8.65
C PHE A 223 11.57 -7.84 9.57
N THR A 224 11.80 -7.57 10.86
CA THR A 224 12.02 -8.60 11.87
C THR A 224 10.80 -9.53 11.98
N ALA A 225 9.59 -8.97 11.96
CA ALA A 225 8.35 -9.75 11.98
C ALA A 225 8.16 -10.58 10.71
N LEU A 226 8.54 -10.08 9.53
CA LEU A 226 8.54 -10.84 8.28
C LEU A 226 9.51 -12.03 8.35
N CYS A 227 10.75 -11.81 8.80
CA CYS A 227 11.76 -12.87 8.92
C CYS A 227 11.40 -13.96 9.94
N ARG A 228 10.52 -13.67 10.90
CA ARG A 228 10.04 -14.63 11.88
C ARG A 228 8.97 -15.58 11.31
N GLN A 229 8.31 -15.23 10.20
CA GLN A 229 7.20 -16.03 9.67
C GLN A 229 7.67 -17.35 9.04
N ASN A 230 6.81 -18.37 9.13
CA ASN A 230 7.02 -19.68 8.52
C ASN A 230 6.85 -19.64 6.99
N ILE A 231 7.44 -20.58 6.25
CA ILE A 231 7.41 -20.56 4.77
C ILE A 231 5.98 -20.58 4.20
N GLY A 232 5.03 -21.22 4.92
CA GLY A 232 3.64 -21.28 4.48
C GLY A 232 2.98 -19.91 4.34
N PHE A 233 3.46 -18.90 5.08
CA PHE A 233 3.06 -17.51 4.91
C PHE A 233 3.53 -16.94 3.56
N PHE A 234 4.75 -17.26 3.13
CA PHE A 234 5.32 -16.76 1.87
C PHE A 234 4.80 -17.49 0.63
N ASP A 235 4.26 -18.70 0.79
CA ASP A 235 3.63 -19.46 -0.28
C ASP A 235 2.26 -18.87 -0.69
N GLU A 236 1.61 -18.10 0.17
CA GLU A 236 0.35 -17.42 -0.15
C GLU A 236 0.55 -16.35 -1.23
N LYS A 237 -0.33 -16.32 -2.24
CA LYS A 237 -0.26 -15.35 -3.36
C LYS A 237 -0.26 -13.90 -2.87
N LYS A 238 -0.95 -13.60 -1.77
CA LYS A 238 -1.01 -12.27 -1.14
C LYS A 238 0.35 -11.78 -0.64
N HIS A 239 1.24 -12.70 -0.29
CA HIS A 239 2.55 -12.44 0.30
C HIS A 239 3.69 -12.64 -0.70
N ALA A 240 3.41 -12.44 -1.98
CA ALA A 240 4.43 -12.40 -3.02
C ALA A 240 5.54 -11.39 -2.66
N THR A 241 6.79 -11.74 -2.96
CA THR A 241 7.98 -10.96 -2.57
C THR A 241 7.92 -9.49 -3.01
N GLY A 242 7.36 -9.22 -4.20
CA GLY A 242 7.16 -7.86 -4.70
C GLY A 242 6.16 -7.05 -3.86
N ALA A 243 5.05 -7.67 -3.46
CA ALA A 243 4.03 -7.04 -2.62
C ALA A 243 4.57 -6.76 -1.20
N LEU A 244 5.25 -7.72 -0.58
CA LEU A 244 5.85 -7.54 0.75
C LEU A 244 6.93 -6.44 0.77
N THR A 245 7.72 -6.33 -0.31
CA THR A 245 8.73 -5.29 -0.44
C THR A 245 8.09 -3.91 -0.59
N ALA A 246 7.00 -3.81 -1.36
CA ALA A 246 6.22 -2.59 -1.48
C ALA A 246 5.59 -2.21 -0.12
N ASP A 247 4.98 -3.17 0.58
CA ASP A 247 4.38 -2.95 1.90
C ASP A 247 5.40 -2.48 2.94
N LEU A 248 6.58 -3.09 3.01
CA LEU A 248 7.67 -2.67 3.90
C LEU A 248 8.10 -1.22 3.66
N SER A 249 8.16 -0.80 2.39
CA SER A 249 8.54 0.57 2.03
C SER A 249 7.43 1.58 2.30
N THR A 250 6.19 1.24 1.91
CA THR A 250 5.06 2.15 1.86
C THR A 250 4.31 2.24 3.19
N ASN A 251 4.06 1.14 3.90
CA ASN A 251 3.23 1.13 5.11
C ASN A 251 3.91 1.87 6.26
N ALA A 252 5.22 1.67 6.45
CA ALA A 252 6.00 2.41 7.45
C ALA A 252 5.99 3.93 7.18
N THR A 253 6.10 4.33 5.91
CA THR A 253 6.07 5.74 5.49
C THR A 253 4.68 6.35 5.71
N LYS A 254 3.60 5.62 5.39
CA LYS A 254 2.21 6.05 5.64
C LYS A 254 1.99 6.36 7.13
N VAL A 255 2.39 5.47 8.03
CA VAL A 255 2.25 5.67 9.49
C VAL A 255 3.06 6.88 9.97
N ALA A 256 4.27 7.08 9.44
CA ALA A 256 5.11 8.21 9.80
C ALA A 256 4.56 9.57 9.34
N LEU A 257 3.82 9.62 8.22
CA LEU A 257 3.15 10.85 7.77
C LEU A 257 2.12 11.35 8.79
N ILE A 258 1.41 10.46 9.50
CA ILE A 258 0.52 10.83 10.62
C ILE A 258 1.30 11.35 11.81
N SER A 259 2.43 10.72 12.14
CA SER A 259 3.19 11.08 13.33
C SER A 259 4.13 12.28 13.11
N GLY A 260 4.30 12.75 11.88
CA GLY A 260 5.21 13.84 11.54
C GLY A 260 4.55 15.21 11.42
N ASP A 261 4.71 15.82 10.24
CA ASP A 261 4.30 17.19 9.91
C ASP A 261 2.81 17.47 10.20
N SER A 262 1.97 16.48 9.96
CA SER A 262 0.52 16.58 10.16
C SER A 262 0.11 16.84 11.61
N GLN A 263 0.71 16.13 12.58
CA GLN A 263 0.48 16.39 14.00
C GLN A 263 0.82 17.84 14.36
N GLY A 264 1.93 18.37 13.82
CA GLY A 264 2.31 19.77 13.99
C GLY A 264 1.23 20.73 13.49
N ARG A 265 0.65 20.46 12.31
CA ARG A 265 -0.43 21.30 11.73
C ARG A 265 -1.73 21.24 12.53
N VAL A 266 -2.11 20.07 13.05
CA VAL A 266 -3.30 19.93 13.90
C VAL A 266 -3.13 20.70 15.21
N VAL A 267 -1.98 20.54 15.87
CA VAL A 267 -1.65 21.29 17.09
C VAL A 267 -1.65 22.79 16.81
N GLN A 268 -0.99 23.22 15.73
CA GLN A 268 -0.99 24.61 15.28
C GLN A 268 -2.42 25.13 15.08
N ALA A 269 -3.30 24.39 14.40
CA ALA A 269 -4.68 24.82 14.17
C ALA A 269 -5.49 24.99 15.46
N ILE A 270 -5.28 24.14 16.47
CA ILE A 270 -5.89 24.29 17.79
C ILE A 270 -5.42 25.60 18.44
N PHE A 271 -4.11 25.87 18.45
CA PHE A 271 -3.57 27.11 19.00
C PHE A 271 -4.02 28.35 18.22
N THR A 272 -4.09 28.27 16.89
CA THR A 272 -4.63 29.33 16.04
C THR A 272 -6.07 29.65 16.41
N PHE A 273 -6.92 28.62 16.55
CA PHE A 273 -8.32 28.81 16.92
C PHE A 273 -8.47 29.46 18.31
N VAL A 274 -7.74 28.95 19.30
CA VAL A 274 -7.78 29.48 20.66
C VAL A 274 -7.27 30.92 20.71
N ALA A 275 -6.14 31.22 20.07
CA ALA A 275 -5.57 32.57 20.02
C ALA A 275 -6.52 33.55 19.33
N ALA A 276 -7.18 33.14 18.24
CA ALA A 276 -8.15 33.95 17.54
C ALA A 276 -9.37 34.29 18.40
N LEU A 277 -9.93 33.30 19.11
CA LEU A 277 -11.05 33.53 20.03
C LEU A 277 -10.64 34.46 21.17
N VAL A 278 -9.49 34.24 21.80
CA VAL A 278 -8.99 35.08 22.89
C VAL A 278 -8.86 36.53 22.40
N ILE A 279 -8.17 36.77 21.29
CA ILE A 279 -7.96 38.12 20.73
C ILE A 279 -9.30 38.77 20.36
N SER A 280 -10.22 38.00 19.78
CA SER A 280 -11.52 38.50 19.32
C SER A 280 -12.43 38.90 20.49
N PHE A 281 -12.44 38.12 21.58
CA PHE A 281 -13.21 38.44 22.77
C PHE A 281 -12.58 39.53 23.65
N THR A 282 -11.25 39.61 23.75
CA THR A 282 -10.59 40.60 24.61
C THR A 282 -10.46 41.97 23.96
N THR A 283 -10.11 42.02 22.68
CA THR A 283 -9.65 43.25 22.02
C THR A 283 -10.47 43.61 20.78
N GLY A 284 -11.42 42.76 20.41
CA GLY A 284 -12.41 42.98 19.36
C GLY A 284 -13.79 43.24 19.96
N SER A 285 -14.84 42.80 19.27
CA SER A 285 -16.22 42.88 19.74
C SER A 285 -16.74 41.51 20.13
N TRP A 286 -17.18 41.36 21.39
CA TRP A 286 -17.75 40.11 21.88
C TRP A 286 -19.03 39.71 21.12
N LEU A 287 -19.87 40.68 20.75
CA LEU A 287 -21.11 40.46 20.03
C LEU A 287 -20.86 39.97 18.58
N LEU A 288 -19.93 40.62 17.88
CA LEU A 288 -19.53 40.21 16.53
C LEU A 288 -18.82 38.84 16.54
N THR A 289 -18.04 38.57 17.58
CA THR A 289 -17.37 37.27 17.76
C THR A 289 -18.38 36.13 17.93
N LEU A 290 -19.49 36.35 18.64
CA LEU A 290 -20.56 35.36 18.79
C LEU A 290 -21.26 35.05 17.46
N VAL A 291 -21.54 36.09 16.66
CA VAL A 291 -22.11 35.90 15.30
C VAL A 291 -21.14 35.09 14.44
N MET A 292 -19.85 35.40 14.50
CA MET A 292 -18.84 34.65 13.76
C MET A 292 -18.71 33.20 14.25
N LEU A 293 -18.80 32.95 15.55
CA LEU A 293 -18.80 31.60 16.11
C LEU A 293 -20.03 30.79 15.65
N ALA A 294 -21.17 31.44 15.41
CA ALA A 294 -22.37 30.78 14.86
C ALA A 294 -22.20 30.41 13.37
N VAL A 295 -21.46 31.21 12.60
CA VAL A 295 -21.16 30.93 11.18
C VAL A 295 -19.99 29.94 11.02
N PHE A 296 -19.14 29.83 12.04
CA PHE A 296 -17.92 29.04 12.00
C PHE A 296 -18.13 27.52 11.69
N PRO A 297 -19.14 26.82 12.26
CA PRO A 297 -19.45 25.44 11.87
C PRO A 297 -19.79 25.27 10.38
N PHE A 298 -20.41 26.27 9.76
CA PHE A 298 -20.75 26.24 8.34
C PHE A 298 -19.51 26.35 7.45
N LEU A 299 -18.53 27.17 7.85
CA LEU A 299 -17.23 27.25 7.18
C LEU A 299 -16.48 25.90 7.25
N ILE A 300 -16.49 25.26 8.42
CA ILE A 300 -15.89 23.92 8.60
C ILE A 300 -16.65 22.89 7.77
N ALA A 301 -17.97 22.90 7.79
CA ALA A 301 -18.81 21.95 7.05
C ALA A 301 -18.51 22.02 5.54
N GLY A 302 -18.37 23.22 4.98
CA GLY A 302 -17.97 23.39 3.57
C GLY A 302 -16.62 22.72 3.27
N GLN A 303 -15.60 22.98 4.09
CA GLN A 303 -14.28 22.35 3.94
C GLN A 303 -14.33 20.82 4.14
N MET A 304 -15.15 20.32 5.06
CA MET A 304 -15.31 18.90 5.33
C MET A 304 -16.00 18.16 4.18
N VAL A 305 -16.99 18.79 3.54
CA VAL A 305 -17.64 18.25 2.33
C VAL A 305 -16.63 18.15 1.19
N ARG A 306 -15.85 19.22 0.93
CA ARG A 306 -14.76 19.21 -0.06
C ARG A 306 -13.77 18.07 0.18
N MET A 307 -13.47 17.82 1.44
CA MET A 307 -12.51 16.79 1.83
C MET A 307 -13.05 15.36 1.67
N ARG A 308 -14.29 15.11 2.11
CA ARG A 308 -14.94 13.80 1.90
C ARG A 308 -15.03 13.45 0.42
N GLN A 309 -15.18 14.45 -0.43
CA GLN A 309 -15.16 14.26 -1.88
C GLN A 309 -13.77 13.92 -2.42
N MET A 310 -12.70 14.55 -1.92
CA MET A 310 -11.34 14.17 -2.32
C MET A 310 -11.01 12.71 -1.95
N LYS A 311 -11.64 12.17 -0.89
CA LYS A 311 -11.62 10.72 -0.60
C LYS A 311 -12.44 9.89 -1.59
N SER A 312 -13.56 10.42 -2.08
CA SER A 312 -14.40 9.75 -3.09
C SER A 312 -13.67 9.53 -4.41
N SER A 313 -12.69 10.36 -4.76
CA SER A 313 -11.81 10.14 -5.92
C SER A 313 -11.01 8.83 -5.84
N GLY A 314 -10.91 8.22 -4.65
CA GLY A 314 -10.34 6.89 -4.48
C GLY A 314 -11.13 5.80 -5.22
N HIS A 315 -12.46 5.91 -5.28
CA HIS A 315 -13.28 4.96 -6.03
C HIS A 315 -12.99 5.01 -7.53
N LEU A 316 -12.80 6.21 -8.09
CA LEU A 316 -12.40 6.36 -9.48
C LEU A 316 -11.00 5.78 -9.73
N SER A 317 -10.06 5.96 -8.79
CA SER A 317 -8.73 5.35 -8.88
C SER A 317 -8.77 3.82 -8.85
N ASP A 318 -9.66 3.23 -8.05
CA ASP A 318 -9.85 1.78 -7.97
C ASP A 318 -10.47 1.23 -9.27
N GLU A 319 -11.53 1.88 -9.79
CA GLU A 319 -12.13 1.54 -11.08
C GLU A 319 -11.10 1.61 -12.24
N LEU A 320 -10.22 2.62 -12.21
CA LEU A 320 -9.12 2.71 -13.19
C LEU A 320 -8.04 1.63 -13.00
N SER A 321 -7.83 1.14 -11.79
CA SER A 321 -6.85 0.08 -11.51
C SER A 321 -7.26 -1.23 -12.20
N ASP A 322 -8.55 -1.58 -12.15
CA ASP A 322 -9.08 -2.79 -12.79
C ASP A 322 -8.95 -2.71 -14.32
N VAL A 323 -9.29 -1.56 -14.90
CA VAL A 323 -9.09 -1.31 -16.35
C VAL A 323 -7.59 -1.34 -16.71
N GLY A 324 -6.74 -0.82 -15.83
CA GLY A 324 -5.29 -0.88 -15.96
C GLY A 324 -4.74 -2.31 -15.93
N ALA A 325 -5.31 -3.20 -15.12
CA ALA A 325 -4.93 -4.61 -15.06
C ALA A 325 -5.19 -5.32 -16.40
N HIS A 326 -6.36 -5.10 -17.01
CA HIS A 326 -6.67 -5.63 -18.34
C HIS A 326 -5.74 -5.11 -19.43
N ALA A 327 -5.37 -3.82 -19.39
CA ALA A 327 -4.36 -3.28 -20.29
C ALA A 327 -2.99 -3.93 -20.07
N SER A 328 -2.59 -4.13 -18.81
CA SER A 328 -1.34 -4.77 -18.46
C SER A 328 -1.26 -6.20 -18.99
N GLU A 329 -2.34 -6.97 -18.86
CA GLU A 329 -2.45 -8.34 -19.39
C GLU A 329 -2.26 -8.37 -20.92
N ALA A 330 -2.96 -7.49 -21.64
CA ALA A 330 -2.87 -7.40 -23.09
C ALA A 330 -1.47 -6.98 -23.56
N LEU A 331 -0.84 -6.02 -22.87
CA LEU A 331 0.51 -5.54 -23.19
C LEU A 331 1.59 -6.56 -22.84
N SER A 332 1.45 -7.27 -21.72
CA SER A 332 2.35 -8.35 -21.31
C SER A 332 2.34 -9.49 -22.33
N ASN A 333 1.16 -9.79 -22.89
CA ASN A 333 0.95 -10.83 -23.90
C ASN A 333 0.87 -10.29 -25.34
N ILE A 334 1.53 -9.16 -25.63
CA ILE A 334 1.39 -8.47 -26.93
C ILE A 334 1.72 -9.35 -28.12
N ARG A 335 2.69 -10.28 -27.99
CA ARG A 335 3.06 -11.23 -29.05
C ARG A 335 1.89 -12.14 -29.42
N THR A 336 1.12 -12.57 -28.42
CA THR A 336 -0.08 -13.41 -28.62
C THR A 336 -1.19 -12.60 -29.28
N VAL A 337 -1.43 -11.38 -28.82
CA VAL A 337 -2.43 -10.46 -29.40
C VAL A 337 -2.17 -10.23 -30.88
N VAL A 338 -0.94 -9.89 -31.25
CA VAL A 338 -0.53 -9.63 -32.64
C VAL A 338 -0.59 -10.91 -33.47
N SER A 339 -0.16 -12.05 -32.91
CA SER A 339 -0.23 -13.34 -33.64
C SER A 339 -1.65 -13.77 -33.97
N LEU A 340 -2.64 -13.34 -33.19
CA LEU A 340 -4.06 -13.64 -33.40
C LEU A 340 -4.80 -12.50 -34.15
N GLY A 341 -4.13 -11.37 -34.45
CA GLY A 341 -4.74 -10.22 -35.13
C GLY A 341 -5.85 -9.55 -34.31
N LEU A 342 -5.73 -9.55 -32.97
CA LEU A 342 -6.78 -9.11 -32.05
C LEU A 342 -6.64 -7.65 -31.59
N GLU A 343 -5.69 -6.88 -32.15
CA GLU A 343 -5.35 -5.52 -31.70
C GLU A 343 -6.59 -4.61 -31.67
N ASN A 344 -7.35 -4.58 -32.77
CA ASN A 344 -8.56 -3.76 -32.88
C ASN A 344 -9.65 -4.20 -31.89
N SER A 345 -9.78 -5.51 -31.66
CA SER A 345 -10.75 -6.06 -30.71
C SER A 345 -10.41 -5.67 -29.28
N ILE A 346 -9.13 -5.75 -28.91
CA ILE A 346 -8.65 -5.36 -27.57
C ILE A 346 -8.78 -3.86 -27.37
N CYS A 347 -8.41 -3.02 -28.35
CA CYS A 347 -8.61 -1.58 -28.28
C CYS A 347 -10.09 -1.21 -28.12
N GLY A 348 -11.00 -1.90 -28.83
CA GLY A 348 -12.44 -1.71 -28.69
C GLY A 348 -12.95 -2.11 -27.30
N LYS A 349 -12.52 -3.27 -26.78
CA LYS A 349 -12.87 -3.71 -25.41
C LYS A 349 -12.35 -2.74 -24.34
N PHE A 350 -11.11 -2.28 -24.46
CA PHE A 350 -10.53 -1.29 -23.56
C PHE A 350 -11.32 0.03 -23.57
N SER A 351 -11.73 0.48 -24.75
CA SER A 351 -12.56 1.69 -24.89
C SER A 351 -13.92 1.54 -24.21
N ALA A 352 -14.55 0.37 -24.31
CA ALA A 352 -15.81 0.08 -23.61
C ALA A 352 -15.63 0.02 -22.09
N LEU A 353 -14.55 -0.58 -21.60
CA LEU A 353 -14.21 -0.62 -20.17
C LEU A 353 -13.99 0.78 -19.57
N LEU A 354 -13.58 1.76 -20.38
CA LEU A 354 -13.41 3.15 -19.94
C LEU A 354 -14.74 3.92 -19.81
N GLU A 355 -15.84 3.44 -20.38
CA GLU A 355 -17.12 4.18 -20.34
C GLU A 355 -17.67 4.33 -18.91
N GLU A 356 -17.51 3.31 -18.06
CA GLU A 356 -17.95 3.32 -16.66
C GLU A 356 -17.13 4.32 -15.82
N PRO A 357 -15.78 4.26 -15.78
CA PRO A 357 -14.96 5.28 -15.13
C PRO A 357 -15.23 6.69 -15.66
N LEU A 358 -15.51 6.85 -16.96
CA LEU A 358 -15.86 8.14 -17.55
C LEU A 358 -17.24 8.66 -17.09
N ALA A 359 -18.20 7.78 -16.84
CA ALA A 359 -19.51 8.15 -16.31
C ALA A 359 -19.41 8.52 -14.82
N SER A 360 -18.71 7.70 -14.03
CA SER A 360 -18.38 7.95 -12.63
C SER A 360 -17.63 9.28 -12.48
N GLY A 361 -16.57 9.48 -13.28
CA GLY A 361 -15.78 10.72 -13.28
C GLY A 361 -16.58 11.96 -13.68
N ARG A 362 -17.55 11.85 -14.60
CA ARG A 362 -18.46 12.96 -14.93
C ARG A 362 -19.35 13.35 -13.76
N ARG A 363 -19.95 12.37 -13.07
CA ARG A 363 -20.77 12.59 -11.88
C ARG A 363 -19.93 13.19 -10.75
N GLU A 364 -18.74 12.66 -10.54
CA GLU A 364 -17.79 13.16 -9.54
C GLU A 364 -17.38 14.61 -9.83
N ALA A 365 -17.07 14.96 -11.09
CA ALA A 365 -16.72 16.31 -11.49
C ALA A 365 -17.84 17.32 -11.20
N GLN A 366 -19.10 16.95 -11.43
CA GLN A 366 -20.26 17.81 -11.11
C GLN A 366 -20.41 18.01 -9.60
N ILE A 367 -20.30 16.93 -8.82
CA ILE A 367 -20.38 16.97 -7.36
C ILE A 367 -19.22 17.82 -6.77
N ASN A 368 -18.01 17.66 -7.32
CA ASN A 368 -16.83 18.45 -6.96
C ASN A 368 -17.01 19.93 -7.30
N GLY A 369 -17.52 20.23 -8.50
CA GLY A 369 -17.81 21.59 -8.92
C GLY A 369 -18.82 22.28 -8.00
N LEU A 370 -19.93 21.60 -7.67
CA LEU A 370 -20.97 22.13 -6.77
C LEU A 370 -20.46 22.38 -5.35
N ALA A 371 -19.67 21.46 -4.79
CA ALA A 371 -19.14 21.63 -3.44
C ALA A 371 -18.03 22.67 -3.36
N LEU A 372 -17.18 22.80 -4.37
CA LEU A 372 -16.20 23.88 -4.47
C LEU A 372 -16.91 25.24 -4.57
N GLY A 373 -17.97 25.30 -5.39
CA GLY A 373 -18.83 26.48 -5.51
C GLY A 373 -19.51 26.83 -4.19
N PHE A 374 -20.12 25.87 -3.51
CA PHE A 374 -20.79 26.06 -2.22
C PHE A 374 -19.83 26.49 -1.12
N SER A 375 -18.64 25.88 -1.05
CA SER A 375 -17.60 26.25 -0.07
C SER A 375 -17.06 27.66 -0.31
N SER A 376 -16.95 28.08 -1.58
CA SER A 376 -16.55 29.45 -1.93
C SER A 376 -17.67 30.44 -1.61
N PHE A 377 -18.92 30.08 -1.92
CA PHE A 377 -20.10 30.88 -1.62
C PHE A 377 -20.23 31.15 -0.12
N ILE A 378 -20.09 30.13 0.74
CA ILE A 378 -20.26 30.28 2.18
C ILE A 378 -19.20 31.19 2.79
N LEU A 379 -17.97 31.17 2.24
CA LEU A 379 -16.91 32.10 2.61
C LEU A 379 -17.25 33.55 2.26
N PHE A 380 -17.71 33.82 1.03
CA PHE A 380 -18.10 35.17 0.61
C PHE A 380 -19.39 35.67 1.28
N ALA A 381 -20.36 34.79 1.52
CA ALA A 381 -21.55 35.11 2.30
C ALA A 381 -21.19 35.50 3.74
N THR A 382 -20.21 34.82 4.34
CA THR A 382 -19.68 35.20 5.66
C THR A 382 -19.06 36.59 5.62
N TYR A 383 -18.22 36.91 4.63
CA TYR A 383 -17.69 38.28 4.47
C TYR A 383 -18.82 39.31 4.40
N SER A 384 -19.84 39.06 3.56
CA SER A 384 -20.97 39.96 3.40
C SER A 384 -21.75 40.17 4.71
N LEU A 385 -22.03 39.10 5.45
CA LEU A 385 -22.74 39.15 6.72
C LEU A 385 -21.96 39.94 7.78
N VAL A 386 -20.64 39.72 7.86
CA VAL A 386 -19.78 40.43 8.83
C VAL A 386 -19.70 41.91 8.52
N PHE A 387 -19.54 42.29 7.24
CA PHE A 387 -19.54 43.71 6.87
C PHE A 387 -20.89 44.38 7.08
N TRP A 388 -22.00 43.68 6.80
CA TRP A 388 -23.33 44.22 7.02
C TRP A 388 -23.65 44.42 8.51
N TYR A 389 -23.50 43.36 9.31
CA TYR A 389 -23.81 43.42 10.74
C TYR A 389 -22.77 44.23 11.51
N GLY A 390 -21.49 44.06 11.19
CA GLY A 390 -20.40 44.84 11.76
C GLY A 390 -20.49 46.32 11.40
N GLY A 391 -20.87 46.66 10.17
CA GLY A 391 -21.15 48.04 9.77
C GLY A 391 -22.29 48.66 10.57
N LYS A 392 -23.40 47.91 10.76
CA LYS A 392 -24.50 48.36 11.60
C LYS A 392 -24.06 48.63 13.05
N LEU A 393 -23.24 47.77 13.64
CA LEU A 393 -22.70 47.95 14.99
C LEU A 393 -21.79 49.19 15.11
N VAL A 394 -21.09 49.53 14.04
CA VAL A 394 -20.29 50.77 13.97
C VAL A 394 -21.21 52.00 13.88
N ASP A 395 -22.28 51.93 13.07
CA ASP A 395 -23.28 53.00 12.95
C ASP A 395 -24.03 53.24 14.27
N ASP A 396 -24.39 52.17 14.97
CA ASP A 396 -25.02 52.20 16.31
C ASP A 396 -24.04 52.66 17.41
N ARG A 397 -22.76 52.91 17.07
CA ARG A 397 -21.66 53.31 17.97
C ARG A 397 -21.37 52.32 19.11
N GLU A 398 -21.75 51.06 18.94
CA GLU A 398 -21.43 49.99 19.90
C GLU A 398 -20.00 49.48 19.75
N ILE A 399 -19.46 49.55 18.52
CA ILE A 399 -18.09 49.10 18.22
C ILE A 399 -17.33 50.12 17.38
N ASN A 400 -16.01 50.14 17.52
CA ASN A 400 -15.13 50.95 16.67
C ASN A 400 -14.76 50.21 15.37
N PHE A 401 -14.44 50.96 14.31
CA PHE A 401 -13.93 50.39 13.05
C PHE A 401 -12.71 49.48 13.27
N LYS A 402 -11.86 49.83 14.23
CA LYS A 402 -10.71 49.04 14.68
C LYS A 402 -11.10 47.67 15.24
N GLU A 403 -12.11 47.62 16.10
CA GLU A 403 -12.61 46.39 16.73
C GLU A 403 -13.27 45.48 15.68
N LEU A 404 -14.00 46.07 14.74
CA LEU A 404 -14.57 45.38 13.58
C LEU A 404 -13.47 44.70 12.73
N MET A 405 -12.47 45.47 12.29
CA MET A 405 -11.40 44.96 11.43
C MET A 405 -10.56 43.88 12.12
N ARG A 406 -10.29 44.04 13.43
CA ARG A 406 -9.56 43.04 14.23
C ARG A 406 -10.33 41.72 14.34
N THR A 407 -11.61 41.80 14.68
CA THR A 407 -12.50 40.62 14.82
C THR A 407 -12.63 39.87 13.50
N LEU A 408 -12.82 40.61 12.40
CA LEU A 408 -12.89 40.06 11.04
C LEU A 408 -11.59 39.34 10.66
N MET A 409 -10.45 40.02 10.73
CA MET A 409 -9.18 39.44 10.29
C MET A 409 -8.74 38.24 11.14
N ALA A 410 -8.92 38.32 12.47
CA ALA A 410 -8.50 37.25 13.38
C ALA A 410 -9.25 35.94 13.13
N ILE A 411 -10.58 35.98 12.99
CA ILE A 411 -11.38 34.78 12.81
C ILE A 411 -11.20 34.20 11.40
N MET A 412 -11.09 35.05 10.38
CA MET A 412 -11.01 34.60 8.99
C MET A 412 -9.66 33.99 8.63
N MET A 413 -8.56 34.56 9.10
CA MET A 413 -7.23 33.95 8.93
C MET A 413 -7.14 32.62 9.68
N SER A 414 -7.87 32.49 10.80
CA SER A 414 -7.92 31.26 11.58
C SER A 414 -8.76 30.17 10.93
N ALA A 415 -9.88 30.53 10.28
CA ALA A 415 -10.70 29.61 9.51
C ALA A 415 -9.90 28.94 8.37
N GLN A 416 -8.99 29.69 7.72
CA GLN A 416 -8.08 29.12 6.71
C GLN A 416 -7.09 28.12 7.32
N GLY A 417 -6.52 28.44 8.49
CA GLY A 417 -5.62 27.54 9.21
C GLY A 417 -6.26 26.20 9.58
N ILE A 418 -7.54 26.23 9.96
CA ILE A 418 -8.31 25.03 10.33
C ILE A 418 -8.70 24.23 9.10
N GLY A 419 -9.05 24.87 7.98
CA GLY A 419 -9.27 24.19 6.70
C GLY A 419 -8.05 23.36 6.26
N ASN A 420 -6.84 23.89 6.47
CA ASN A 420 -5.58 23.18 6.17
C ASN A 420 -5.26 22.02 7.13
N ALA A 421 -5.79 22.05 8.36
CA ALA A 421 -5.67 20.93 9.29
C ALA A 421 -6.71 19.84 9.00
N THR A 422 -7.90 20.22 8.52
CA THR A 422 -8.96 19.27 8.15
C THR A 422 -8.50 18.34 7.03
N SER A 423 -7.78 18.82 6.01
CA SER A 423 -7.27 17.97 4.91
C SER A 423 -6.44 16.76 5.38
N PHE A 424 -5.83 16.83 6.55
CA PHE A 424 -5.05 15.73 7.14
C PHE A 424 -5.90 14.55 7.66
N MET A 425 -7.15 14.78 8.11
CA MET A 425 -8.04 13.68 8.53
C MET A 425 -8.33 12.69 7.36
N GLY A 426 -7.86 13.04 6.16
CA GLY A 426 -8.11 12.35 4.91
C GLY A 426 -7.16 11.18 4.76
N GLU A 427 -5.89 11.45 5.03
CA GLU A 427 -4.79 10.50 4.95
C GLU A 427 -4.71 9.61 6.20
N SER A 428 -5.39 10.01 7.28
CA SER A 428 -5.41 9.27 8.55
C SER A 428 -5.90 7.83 8.41
N ASP A 429 -6.96 7.59 7.62
CA ASP A 429 -7.54 6.24 7.49
C ASP A 429 -6.55 5.24 6.86
N ASN A 430 -5.83 5.66 5.83
CA ASN A 430 -4.87 4.81 5.13
C ASN A 430 -3.67 4.47 6.00
N ALA A 431 -3.22 5.42 6.81
CA ALA A 431 -2.09 5.22 7.70
C ALA A 431 -2.46 4.46 8.98
N LEU A 432 -3.71 4.55 9.47
CA LEU A 432 -4.21 3.65 10.51
C LEU A 432 -4.31 2.19 10.01
N LYS A 433 -4.81 1.98 8.79
CA LYS A 433 -4.82 0.65 8.14
C LYS A 433 -3.41 0.07 7.96
N ALA A 434 -2.47 0.89 7.50
CA ALA A 434 -1.06 0.51 7.36
C ALA A 434 -0.41 0.17 8.71
N GLY A 435 -0.72 0.96 9.76
CA GLY A 435 -0.27 0.68 11.13
C GLY A 435 -0.82 -0.63 11.67
N LYS A 436 -2.12 -0.90 11.44
CA LYS A 436 -2.76 -2.16 11.79
C LYS A 436 -2.06 -3.34 11.13
N ALA A 437 -1.79 -3.29 9.82
CA ALA A 437 -1.09 -4.36 9.11
C ALA A 437 0.30 -4.67 9.70
N ILE A 438 1.05 -3.64 10.10
CA ILE A 438 2.37 -3.82 10.74
C ILE A 438 2.23 -4.47 12.13
N VAL A 439 1.25 -4.03 12.92
CA VAL A 439 0.99 -4.56 14.27
C VAL A 439 0.47 -5.98 14.21
N ASP A 440 -0.48 -6.28 13.33
CA ASP A 440 -1.03 -7.62 13.11
C ASP A 440 0.09 -8.59 12.72
N LEU A 441 1.02 -8.17 11.84
CA LEU A 441 2.16 -9.00 11.47
C LEU A 441 3.15 -9.20 12.61
N ARG A 442 3.40 -8.17 13.43
CA ARG A 442 4.27 -8.26 14.62
C ARG A 442 3.70 -9.21 15.66
N ASP A 443 2.39 -9.15 15.89
CA ASP A 443 1.72 -9.90 16.94
C ASP A 443 1.29 -11.31 16.49
N ARG A 444 1.33 -11.58 15.16
CA ARG A 444 1.16 -12.93 14.59
C ARG A 444 2.26 -13.86 15.11
N GLN A 445 1.84 -14.87 15.87
CA GLN A 445 2.72 -15.98 16.25
C GLN A 445 2.67 -17.05 15.14
N PRO A 446 3.80 -17.34 14.46
CA PRO A 446 3.84 -18.40 13.48
C PRO A 446 3.73 -19.77 14.16
N PRO A 447 3.16 -20.80 13.49
CA PRO A 447 3.12 -22.17 14.02
C PRO A 447 4.52 -22.73 14.29
N ILE A 448 5.49 -22.37 13.45
CA ILE A 448 6.89 -22.72 13.55
C ILE A 448 7.66 -21.41 13.71
N ASP A 449 8.19 -21.17 14.91
CA ASP A 449 8.88 -19.92 15.25
C ASP A 449 10.39 -20.12 15.24
N SER A 450 11.04 -19.59 14.21
CA SER A 450 12.50 -19.65 14.04
C SER A 450 13.27 -18.87 15.11
N PHE A 451 12.62 -17.95 15.83
CA PHE A 451 13.27 -17.13 16.87
C PHE A 451 13.11 -17.70 18.27
N GLN A 452 12.36 -18.79 18.42
CA GLN A 452 12.21 -19.46 19.70
C GLN A 452 13.48 -20.28 20.00
N GLU A 453 14.20 -19.93 21.06
CA GLU A 453 15.40 -20.67 21.48
C GLU A 453 15.09 -21.97 22.24
N GLY A 454 13.81 -22.20 22.57
CA GLY A 454 13.34 -23.39 23.25
C GLY A 454 13.33 -24.61 22.33
N GLY A 455 13.54 -25.80 22.91
CA GLY A 455 13.57 -27.08 22.18
C GLY A 455 14.69 -27.98 22.67
N GLN A 456 14.63 -29.26 22.33
CA GLN A 456 15.70 -30.21 22.64
C GLN A 456 16.82 -30.05 21.60
N ARG A 457 18.02 -29.65 22.03
CA ARG A 457 19.22 -29.65 21.20
C ARG A 457 20.00 -30.92 21.50
N LEU A 458 20.25 -31.74 20.48
CA LEU A 458 21.02 -32.98 20.63
C LEU A 458 22.52 -32.65 20.76
N ASP A 459 23.18 -33.20 21.77
CA ASP A 459 24.63 -33.02 21.98
C ASP A 459 25.49 -33.78 20.95
N GLN A 460 24.94 -34.86 20.39
CA GLN A 460 25.57 -35.67 19.34
C GLN A 460 24.55 -36.00 18.24
N LEU A 461 24.94 -35.74 16.99
CA LEU A 461 24.14 -36.01 15.79
C LEU A 461 24.70 -37.23 15.06
N GLN A 462 23.92 -38.30 14.95
CA GLN A 462 24.25 -39.48 14.12
C GLN A 462 23.73 -39.28 12.69
N GLY A 463 22.60 -38.59 12.51
CA GLY A 463 22.04 -38.23 11.21
C GLY A 463 21.07 -39.24 10.63
N LYS A 464 20.41 -40.06 11.45
CA LYS A 464 19.34 -40.97 11.05
C LYS A 464 18.00 -40.23 10.93
N ILE A 465 17.29 -40.38 9.81
CA ILE A 465 16.00 -39.73 9.55
C ILE A 465 14.90 -40.78 9.37
N GLU A 466 13.79 -40.67 10.09
CA GLU A 466 12.64 -41.57 9.97
C GLU A 466 11.33 -40.79 9.75
N PHE A 467 10.60 -41.12 8.70
CA PHE A 467 9.21 -40.72 8.49
C PHE A 467 8.29 -41.85 8.96
N LYS A 468 7.39 -41.57 9.91
CA LYS A 468 6.42 -42.55 10.43
C LYS A 468 4.99 -42.11 10.13
N ASN A 469 4.33 -42.82 9.23
CA ASN A 469 2.94 -42.61 8.81
C ASN A 469 2.61 -41.15 8.48
N VAL A 470 3.51 -40.48 7.77
CA VAL A 470 3.40 -39.04 7.52
C VAL A 470 2.33 -38.76 6.46
N SER A 471 1.34 -37.95 6.82
CA SER A 471 0.35 -37.40 5.90
C SER A 471 0.44 -35.88 5.86
N PHE A 472 0.53 -35.32 4.65
CA PHE A 472 0.80 -33.89 4.47
C PHE A 472 0.03 -33.27 3.29
N ARG A 473 -0.39 -32.02 3.49
CA ARG A 473 -1.04 -31.14 2.52
C ARG A 473 -0.41 -29.75 2.63
N TYR A 474 -0.16 -29.10 1.50
CA TYR A 474 0.29 -27.72 1.52
C TYR A 474 -0.85 -26.79 1.97
N PRO A 475 -0.59 -25.79 2.84
CA PRO A 475 -1.60 -24.86 3.31
C PRO A 475 -2.32 -24.10 2.19
N THR A 476 -1.61 -23.82 1.10
CA THR A 476 -2.13 -23.12 -0.07
C THR A 476 -3.04 -23.98 -0.96
N ARG A 477 -3.04 -25.30 -0.78
CA ARG A 477 -3.86 -26.27 -1.54
C ARG A 477 -4.37 -27.40 -0.63
N PRO A 478 -5.25 -27.07 0.34
CA PRO A 478 -5.70 -28.01 1.37
C PRO A 478 -6.50 -29.20 0.83
N GLU A 479 -7.04 -29.10 -0.38
CA GLU A 479 -7.80 -30.15 -1.06
C GLU A 479 -6.92 -31.28 -1.62
N ILE A 480 -5.63 -31.05 -1.82
CA ILE A 480 -4.71 -32.03 -2.41
C ILE A 480 -3.81 -32.63 -1.33
N THR A 481 -3.95 -33.92 -1.09
CA THR A 481 -3.02 -34.68 -0.23
C THR A 481 -1.83 -35.17 -1.03
N VAL A 482 -0.65 -34.61 -0.72
CA VAL A 482 0.61 -34.90 -1.43
C VAL A 482 1.26 -36.16 -0.88
N LEU A 483 1.41 -36.26 0.44
CA LEU A 483 1.93 -37.45 1.11
C LEU A 483 0.79 -38.16 1.85
N LYS A 484 0.67 -39.46 1.64
CA LYS A 484 -0.37 -40.31 2.24
C LYS A 484 0.29 -41.49 2.93
N ASN A 485 0.22 -41.58 4.26
CA ASN A 485 0.84 -42.65 5.05
C ASN A 485 2.30 -42.94 4.66
N TYR A 486 3.09 -41.89 4.51
CA TYR A 486 4.46 -41.96 4.02
C TYR A 486 5.39 -42.52 5.11
N ASN A 487 6.08 -43.61 4.80
CA ASN A 487 7.03 -44.29 5.68
C ASN A 487 8.36 -44.44 4.96
N LEU A 488 9.43 -43.88 5.53
CA LEU A 488 10.79 -43.92 4.98
C LEU A 488 11.81 -43.87 6.10
N THR A 489 12.89 -44.64 6.00
CA THR A 489 14.01 -44.61 6.93
C THR A 489 15.30 -44.39 6.15
N ILE A 490 16.08 -43.40 6.55
CA ILE A 490 17.36 -43.04 5.96
C ILE A 490 18.42 -43.23 7.04
N GLU A 491 19.34 -44.17 6.80
CA GLU A 491 20.41 -44.46 7.75
C GLU A 491 21.55 -43.43 7.67
N ALA A 492 22.27 -43.27 8.79
CA ALA A 492 23.38 -42.33 8.88
C ALA A 492 24.47 -42.61 7.81
N GLY A 493 24.84 -41.58 7.06
CA GLY A 493 25.86 -41.68 6.00
C GLY A 493 25.38 -42.32 4.68
N GLN A 494 24.10 -42.67 4.58
CA GLN A 494 23.51 -43.23 3.36
C GLN A 494 23.13 -42.13 2.36
N THR A 495 23.42 -42.34 1.08
CA THR A 495 22.90 -41.50 -0.01
C THR A 495 21.58 -42.08 -0.50
N VAL A 496 20.50 -41.30 -0.42
CA VAL A 496 19.16 -41.68 -0.88
C VAL A 496 18.73 -40.78 -2.03
N ALA A 497 18.32 -41.38 -3.15
CA ALA A 497 17.86 -40.66 -4.33
C ALA A 497 16.34 -40.74 -4.46
N PHE A 498 15.68 -39.60 -4.65
CA PHE A 498 14.24 -39.53 -4.90
C PHE A 498 13.94 -39.49 -6.40
N CYS A 499 13.25 -40.50 -6.92
CA CYS A 499 12.79 -40.58 -8.32
C CYS A 499 11.26 -40.69 -8.39
N GLY A 500 10.66 -40.22 -9.49
CA GLY A 500 9.21 -40.31 -9.71
C GLY A 500 8.64 -39.19 -10.59
N PRO A 501 7.36 -39.28 -10.99
CA PRO A 501 6.71 -38.29 -11.85
C PRO A 501 6.67 -36.89 -11.20
N SER A 502 6.59 -35.84 -12.02
CA SER A 502 6.46 -34.45 -11.53
C SER A 502 5.21 -34.33 -10.65
N GLY A 503 5.34 -33.68 -9.48
CA GLY A 503 4.26 -33.58 -8.50
C GLY A 503 4.09 -34.77 -7.54
N GLY A 504 4.90 -35.83 -7.65
CA GLY A 504 4.85 -37.00 -6.77
C GLY A 504 5.36 -36.82 -5.34
N GLY A 505 5.51 -35.59 -4.84
CA GLY A 505 5.92 -35.31 -3.44
C GLY A 505 7.43 -35.43 -3.13
N LYS A 506 8.29 -35.62 -4.13
CA LYS A 506 9.75 -35.76 -3.96
C LYS A 506 10.38 -34.59 -3.18
N SER A 507 10.10 -33.36 -3.59
CA SER A 507 10.62 -32.16 -2.93
C SER A 507 9.97 -31.91 -1.57
N THR A 508 8.75 -32.41 -1.37
CA THR A 508 7.99 -32.25 -0.12
C THR A 508 8.66 -32.99 1.04
N GLY A 509 9.26 -34.16 0.80
CA GLY A 509 10.04 -34.87 1.80
C GLY A 509 11.19 -34.02 2.35
N VAL A 510 11.92 -33.31 1.47
CA VAL A 510 13.00 -32.40 1.86
C VAL A 510 12.46 -31.21 2.66
N SER A 511 11.34 -30.61 2.24
CA SER A 511 10.72 -29.50 2.97
C SER A 511 10.29 -29.88 4.39
N LEU A 512 9.86 -31.12 4.62
CA LEU A 512 9.51 -31.61 5.95
C LEU A 512 10.75 -31.90 6.82
N ILE A 513 11.86 -32.35 6.23
CA ILE A 513 13.14 -32.53 6.93
C ILE A 513 13.69 -31.20 7.41
N GLU A 514 13.65 -30.17 6.56
CA GLU A 514 14.04 -28.79 6.90
C GLU A 514 13.04 -28.10 7.85
N ARG A 515 11.97 -28.82 8.27
CA ARG A 515 10.89 -28.31 9.14
C ARG A 515 10.29 -26.98 8.64
N PHE A 516 10.19 -26.83 7.32
CA PHE A 516 9.46 -25.72 6.71
C PHE A 516 7.95 -25.87 6.94
N TYR A 517 7.49 -27.11 7.02
CA TYR A 517 6.11 -27.47 7.32
C TYR A 517 6.08 -28.56 8.37
N ASP A 518 5.02 -28.55 9.18
CA ASP A 518 4.70 -29.68 10.05
C ASP A 518 3.75 -30.66 9.32
N PRO A 519 3.90 -31.97 9.50
CA PRO A 519 2.95 -32.95 9.00
C PRO A 519 1.60 -32.82 9.71
N ILE A 520 0.51 -33.19 9.03
CA ILE A 520 -0.85 -33.17 9.62
C ILE A 520 -1.03 -34.36 10.55
N GLU A 521 -0.57 -35.53 10.09
CA GLU A 521 -0.55 -36.77 10.85
C GLU A 521 0.80 -37.46 10.65
N GLY A 522 1.21 -38.26 11.63
CA GLY A 522 2.51 -38.91 11.65
C GLY A 522 3.61 -38.05 12.27
N GLN A 523 4.85 -38.54 12.21
CA GLN A 523 6.02 -37.89 12.81
C GLN A 523 7.23 -37.97 11.88
N VAL A 524 8.06 -36.93 11.90
CA VAL A 524 9.38 -36.92 11.28
C VAL A 524 10.40 -36.91 12.42
N LEU A 525 11.25 -37.93 12.48
CA LEU A 525 12.18 -38.13 13.57
C LEU A 525 13.61 -37.94 13.04
N LEU A 526 14.44 -37.23 13.81
CA LEU A 526 15.88 -37.12 13.63
C LEU A 526 16.56 -37.77 14.83
N ASP A 527 17.35 -38.83 14.60
CA ASP A 527 18.00 -39.63 15.64
C ASP A 527 17.02 -40.13 16.74
N GLY A 528 15.78 -40.40 16.35
CA GLY A 528 14.70 -40.87 17.24
C GLY A 528 13.97 -39.79 18.02
N VAL A 529 14.32 -38.51 17.85
CA VAL A 529 13.62 -37.36 18.43
C VAL A 529 12.72 -36.71 17.38
N ASP A 530 11.48 -36.40 17.76
CA ASP A 530 10.53 -35.72 16.85
C ASP A 530 11.06 -34.34 16.50
N THR A 531 10.98 -33.98 15.23
CA THR A 531 11.41 -32.64 14.80
C THR A 531 10.49 -31.57 15.34
N LYS A 532 9.26 -31.88 15.79
CA LYS A 532 8.30 -30.96 16.38
C LYS A 532 8.65 -30.55 17.82
#